data_AF-A0A1J3JYW8-F1
#
_entry.id   AF-A0A1J3JYW8-F1
#
_cell.length_a   1.000
_cell.length_b   1.000
_cell.length_c   1.000
_cell.angle_alpha   90.00
_cell.angle_beta   90.00
_cell.angle_gamma   90.00
#
_symmetry.space_group_name_H-M   'P 1'
#
loop_
_entity.id
_entity.type
_entity.pdbx_description
1 polymer ?
#
loop_
_entity_poly.entity_id
_entity_poly.type
_entity_poly.pdbx_seq_one_letter_code
_entity_poly.pdbx_strand_id
1 'polypeptide(L)'
;EHGESSGAYIIRIPFGPKDKYLQKELLWPHISEFVDRALSHVMQMSKALSEHIGGGQPVWPVAIHGHYADAGDSTALLSGALNVPMVFTGHSLGR
;
A
#
# COMPACT_ATOMS: atom_id res chain seq x y z
N GLU A 1 -20.22 18.24 -2.62
CA GLU A 1 -19.04 18.75 -3.35
C GLU A 1 -18.06 17.61 -3.47
N HIS A 2 -17.79 17.11 -4.68
CA HIS A 2 -16.73 16.12 -4.87
C HIS A 2 -15.41 16.87 -4.84
N GLY A 3 -14.60 16.67 -3.79
CA GLY A 3 -13.26 17.26 -3.70
C GLY A 3 -12.43 16.94 -4.93
N GLU A 4 -11.45 17.79 -5.25
CA GLU A 4 -10.71 17.82 -6.53
C GLU A 4 -10.06 16.50 -6.98
N SER A 5 -9.99 15.47 -6.12
CA SER A 5 -9.46 14.13 -6.44
C SER A 5 -10.48 12.98 -6.35
N SER A 6 -11.78 13.26 -6.13
CA SER A 6 -12.82 12.24 -5.93
C SER A 6 -12.49 11.19 -4.85
N GLY A 7 -11.74 11.59 -3.81
CA GLY A 7 -11.37 10.71 -2.69
C GLY A 7 -10.00 10.02 -2.84
N ALA A 8 -9.25 10.27 -3.91
CA ALA A 8 -7.88 9.77 -4.05
C ALA A 8 -6.87 10.65 -3.28
N TYR A 9 -5.89 10.03 -2.63
CA TYR A 9 -4.82 10.74 -1.93
C TYR A 9 -3.49 9.98 -2.00
N ILE A 10 -2.38 10.70 -1.91
CA ILE A 10 -1.03 10.13 -1.91
C ILE A 10 -0.52 10.09 -0.47
N ILE A 11 -0.06 8.93 -0.06
CA ILE A 11 0.68 8.75 1.19
C ILE A 11 2.14 8.46 0.89
N ARG A 12 3.03 8.90 1.79
CA ARG A 12 4.45 8.57 1.74
C ARG A 12 4.79 7.81 3.02
N ILE A 13 5.12 6.54 2.88
CA ILE A 13 5.49 5.68 3.99
C ILE A 13 7.03 5.64 4.04
N PRO A 14 7.66 6.10 5.13
CA PRO A 14 9.11 6.03 5.26
C PRO A 14 9.57 4.59 5.53
N PHE A 15 10.58 4.11 4.82
CA PHE A 15 11.21 2.80 5.03
C PHE A 15 12.66 2.84 4.53
N GLY A 16 13.52 1.94 5.03
CA GLY A 16 14.94 1.93 4.69
C GLY A 16 15.73 3.12 5.28
N PRO A 17 16.91 3.43 4.72
CA PRO A 17 17.79 4.48 5.23
C PRO A 17 17.13 5.86 5.24
N LYS A 18 17.28 6.57 6.35
CA LYS A 18 16.82 7.96 6.48
C LYS A 18 17.74 8.89 5.69
N ASP A 19 17.14 9.90 5.07
CA ASP A 19 17.84 11.01 4.39
C ASP A 19 18.74 10.61 3.20
N LYS A 20 18.47 9.45 2.59
CA LYS A 20 19.18 8.98 1.40
C LYS A 20 18.20 8.44 0.36
N TYR A 21 18.37 8.88 -0.88
CA TYR A 21 17.68 8.26 -2.02
C TYR A 21 18.35 6.92 -2.36
N LEU A 22 17.54 5.86 -2.49
CA LEU A 22 17.97 4.56 -2.98
C LEU A 22 17.44 4.35 -4.41
N GLN A 23 18.29 3.76 -5.25
CA GLN A 23 17.86 3.22 -6.53
C GLN A 23 16.89 2.06 -6.30
N LYS A 24 15.93 1.84 -7.22
CA LYS A 24 14.86 0.84 -7.06
C LYS A 24 15.40 -0.57 -6.86
N GLU A 25 16.55 -0.89 -7.46
CA GLU A 25 17.23 -2.18 -7.36
C GLU A 25 17.76 -2.48 -5.95
N LEU A 26 17.91 -1.45 -5.11
CA LEU A 26 18.42 -1.56 -3.75
C LEU A 26 17.30 -1.56 -2.69
N LEU A 27 16.03 -1.53 -3.11
CA LEU A 27 14.89 -1.48 -2.18
C LEU A 27 14.58 -2.85 -1.56
N TRP A 28 14.97 -3.95 -2.19
CA TRP A 28 14.62 -5.32 -1.78
C TRP A 28 14.83 -5.62 -0.30
N PRO A 29 15.96 -5.26 0.35
CA PRO A 29 16.17 -5.51 1.77
C PRO A 29 15.23 -4.74 2.71
N HIS A 30 14.51 -3.74 2.19
CA HIS A 30 13.65 -2.84 2.95
C HIS A 30 12.15 -3.07 2.67
N ILE A 31 11.80 -3.99 1.78
CA ILE A 31 10.41 -4.26 1.40
C ILE A 31 9.57 -4.75 2.59
N SER A 32 10.12 -5.59 3.46
CA SER A 32 9.42 -6.04 4.68
C SER A 32 9.05 -4.87 5.59
N GLU A 33 9.97 -3.93 5.81
CA GLU A 33 9.69 -2.72 6.60
C GLU A 33 8.59 -1.87 5.93
N PHE A 34 8.61 -1.74 4.60
CA PHE A 34 7.55 -1.06 3.88
C PHE A 34 6.19 -1.73 4.10
N VAL A 35 6.12 -3.06 4.00
CA VAL A 35 4.90 -3.85 4.20
C VAL A 35 4.33 -3.65 5.60
N ASP A 36 5.15 -3.75 6.65
CA ASP A 36 4.69 -3.58 8.04
C ASP A 36 4.07 -2.19 8.27
N ARG A 37 4.71 -1.16 7.71
CA ARG A 37 4.24 0.23 7.85
C ARG A 37 3.02 0.52 6.97
N ALA A 38 2.96 -0.06 5.78
CA ALA A 38 1.79 0.03 4.91
C ALA A 38 0.58 -0.66 5.54
N LEU A 39 0.76 -1.84 6.13
CA LEU A 39 -0.29 -2.55 6.85
C LEU A 39 -0.81 -1.71 8.02
N SER A 40 0.07 -1.13 8.82
CA SER A 40 -0.29 -0.22 9.91
C SER A 40 -1.12 0.97 9.41
N HIS A 41 -0.72 1.59 8.30
CA HIS A 41 -1.49 2.68 7.69
C HIS A 41 -2.87 2.22 7.23
N VAL A 42 -2.98 1.08 6.54
CA VAL A 42 -4.26 0.53 6.08
C VAL A 42 -5.19 0.24 7.26
N MET A 43 -4.67 -0.33 8.35
CA MET A 43 -5.45 -0.58 9.57
C MET A 43 -5.96 0.71 10.22
N GLN A 44 -5.13 1.75 10.28
CA GLN A 44 -5.54 3.07 10.79
C GLN A 44 -6.64 3.69 9.92
N MET A 45 -6.50 3.60 8.60
CA MET A 45 -7.52 4.09 7.66
C MET A 45 -8.82 3.31 7.76
N SER A 46 -8.76 1.98 7.89
CA SER A 46 -9.94 1.13 8.10
C SER A 46 -10.74 1.56 9.33
N LYS A 47 -10.05 1.91 10.42
CA LYS A 47 -10.68 2.46 11.63
C LYS A 47 -11.24 3.87 11.39
N ALA A 48 -10.47 4.78 10.80
CA ALA A 48 -10.92 6.15 10.56
C ALA A 48 -12.16 6.19 9.65
N LEU A 49 -12.20 5.35 8.62
CA LEU A 49 -13.34 5.23 7.71
C LEU A 49 -14.55 4.55 8.35
N SER A 50 -14.34 3.62 9.30
CA SER A 50 -15.44 2.99 10.06
C SER A 50 -16.36 4.03 10.72
N GLU A 51 -15.77 5.09 11.28
CA GLU A 51 -16.49 6.17 11.97
C GLU A 51 -17.29 7.06 11.01
N HIS A 52 -16.84 7.20 9.76
CA HIS A 52 -17.42 8.14 8.80
C HIS A 52 -18.41 7.47 7.83
N ILE A 53 -18.07 6.27 7.37
CA ILE A 53 -18.79 5.58 6.28
C ILE A 53 -19.06 4.10 6.57
N GLY A 54 -18.43 3.51 7.60
CA GLY A 54 -18.53 2.08 7.89
C GLY A 54 -19.62 1.69 8.90
N GLY A 55 -20.38 2.65 9.45
CA GLY A 55 -21.44 2.37 10.44
C GLY A 55 -20.92 1.66 11.69
N GLY A 56 -19.67 1.94 12.09
CA GLY A 56 -19.01 1.27 13.21
C GLY A 56 -18.34 -0.07 12.87
N GLN A 57 -18.40 -0.52 11.60
CA GLN A 57 -17.66 -1.68 11.10
C GLN A 57 -16.38 -1.28 10.36
N PRO A 58 -15.28 -2.04 10.49
CA PRO A 58 -14.05 -1.78 9.75
C PRO A 58 -14.30 -1.71 8.24
N VAL A 59 -13.72 -0.69 7.59
CA VAL A 59 -13.79 -0.52 6.15
C VAL A 59 -12.50 -1.03 5.53
N TRP A 60 -12.56 -2.18 4.88
CA TRP A 60 -11.40 -2.80 4.26
C TRP A 60 -11.24 -2.38 2.79
N PRO A 61 -10.00 -2.33 2.27
CA PRO A 61 -9.78 -2.22 0.83
C PRO A 61 -10.46 -3.37 0.09
N VAL A 62 -11.08 -3.08 -1.04
CA VAL A 62 -11.69 -4.12 -1.91
C VAL A 62 -10.64 -4.84 -2.76
N ALA A 63 -9.47 -4.22 -2.97
CA ALA A 63 -8.34 -4.77 -3.68
C ALA A 63 -7.06 -4.02 -3.30
N ILE A 64 -5.91 -4.65 -3.57
CA ILE A 64 -4.58 -4.03 -3.50
C ILE A 64 -3.94 -4.15 -4.88
N HIS A 65 -3.52 -3.02 -5.45
CA HIS A 65 -2.94 -2.96 -6.78
C HIS A 65 -1.44 -2.66 -6.72
N GLY A 66 -0.61 -3.64 -7.06
CA GLY A 66 0.84 -3.50 -7.16
C GLY A 66 1.30 -3.09 -8.55
N HIS A 67 2.26 -2.17 -8.61
CA HIS A 67 2.88 -1.67 -9.84
C HIS A 67 4.40 -1.82 -9.79
N TYR A 68 5.01 -2.45 -10.81
CA TYR A 68 6.44 -2.82 -10.85
C TYR A 68 6.83 -3.96 -9.87
N ALA A 69 8.06 -4.44 -9.99
CA ALA A 69 8.52 -5.67 -9.32
C ALA A 69 8.60 -5.56 -7.78
N ASP A 70 9.08 -4.44 -7.28
CA ASP A 70 9.18 -4.12 -5.84
C ASP A 70 7.79 -4.09 -5.17
N ALA A 71 6.78 -3.57 -5.86
CA ALA A 71 5.40 -3.64 -5.39
C ALA A 71 4.80 -5.04 -5.52
N GLY A 72 5.34 -5.92 -6.37
CA GLY A 72 4.82 -7.29 -6.53
C GLY A 72 4.88 -8.08 -5.22
N ASP A 73 6.05 -8.11 -4.59
CA ASP A 73 6.24 -8.78 -3.29
C ASP A 73 5.46 -8.06 -2.18
N SER A 74 5.56 -6.72 -2.14
CA SER A 74 4.86 -5.90 -1.15
C SER A 74 3.34 -6.12 -1.16
N THR A 75 2.73 -6.13 -2.35
CA THR A 75 1.28 -6.27 -2.49
C THR A 75 0.79 -7.69 -2.31
N ALA A 76 1.60 -8.70 -2.64
CA ALA A 76 1.30 -10.09 -2.30
C ALA A 76 1.23 -10.30 -0.78
N LEU A 77 2.20 -9.76 -0.03
CA LEU A 77 2.22 -9.85 1.43
C LEU A 77 1.05 -9.09 2.07
N LEU A 78 0.75 -7.87 1.61
CA LEU A 78 -0.40 -7.10 2.12
C LEU A 78 -1.74 -7.76 1.80
N SER A 79 -1.90 -8.29 0.57
CA SER A 79 -3.09 -9.00 0.14
C SER A 79 -3.33 -10.25 0.99
N GLY A 80 -2.28 -11.03 1.25
CA GLY A 80 -2.35 -12.20 2.12
C GLY A 80 -2.68 -11.84 3.57
N ALA A 81 -2.05 -10.78 4.11
CA ALA A 81 -2.29 -10.33 5.49
C ALA A 81 -3.72 -9.80 5.71
N LEU A 82 -4.28 -9.11 4.71
CA LEU A 82 -5.61 -8.50 4.79
C LEU A 82 -6.71 -9.42 4.24
N ASN A 83 -6.35 -10.53 3.60
CA ASN A 83 -7.26 -11.42 2.88
C ASN A 83 -8.14 -10.65 1.85
N VAL A 84 -7.50 -9.80 1.05
CA VAL A 84 -8.15 -8.99 0.00
C VAL A 84 -7.54 -9.29 -1.38
N PRO A 85 -8.30 -9.23 -2.48
CA PRO A 85 -7.79 -9.49 -3.82
C PRO A 85 -6.55 -8.66 -4.19
N MET A 86 -5.55 -9.30 -4.81
CA MET A 86 -4.39 -8.64 -5.41
C MET A 86 -4.60 -8.42 -6.91
N VAL A 87 -4.31 -7.22 -7.38
CA VAL A 87 -4.16 -6.88 -8.80
C VAL A 87 -2.70 -6.50 -9.03
N PHE A 88 -2.10 -6.99 -10.11
CA PHE A 88 -0.69 -6.72 -10.40
C PHE A 88 -0.47 -6.19 -11.81
N THR A 89 0.37 -5.17 -11.93
CA THR A 89 0.79 -4.62 -13.22
C THR A 89 2.31 -4.49 -13.25
N GLY A 90 2.97 -5.36 -14.01
CA GLY A 90 4.43 -5.40 -14.07
C GLY A 90 5.09 -4.18 -14.72
N HIS A 91 4.39 -3.46 -15.61
CA HIS A 91 4.86 -2.34 -16.44
C HIS A 91 6.06 -2.65 -17.35
N SER A 92 7.15 -3.21 -16.84
CA SER A 92 8.32 -3.68 -17.59
C SER A 92 8.99 -4.85 -16.86
N LEU A 93 9.37 -5.89 -17.60
CA LEU A 93 9.95 -7.13 -17.06
C LEU A 93 11.41 -7.34 -17.48
N GLY A 94 12.10 -6.27 -17.90
CA GLY A 94 13.47 -6.38 -18.43
C GLY A 94 13.52 -7.07 -19.80
N ARG A 95 14.72 -7.11 -20.39
CA ARG A 95 15.06 -7.90 -21.57
C ARG A 95 16.28 -8.74 -21.22
#